data_AF-A0A0B7APZ1-F1
#
_entry.id   AF-A0A0B7APZ1-F1
#
_cell.length_a   1.000
_cell.length_b   1.000
_cell.length_c   1.000
_cell.angle_alpha   90.00
_cell.angle_beta   90.00
_cell.angle_gamma   90.00
#
_symmetry.space_group_name_H-M   'P 1'
#
loop_
_entity.id
_entity.type
_entity.pdbx_description
1 polymer ?
#
loop_
_entity_poly.entity_id
_entity_poly.type
_entity_poly.pdbx_seq_one_letter_code
_entity_poly.pdbx_strand_id
1 'polypeptide(L)'
;LDGNPVTKFTLWRLYTLFRLANFSLKKINDIEVSAGDIINAEKLFGPLSRVATSHLPQYRLLSLMGDGKRKQIFAEGRKQVEAGKAGGDKTQMEWVGKAGLVYILPESKQDIESKKAFAHNFLTEMAKEAAFNERKRAEFMKIWPSIITEMVQDALADMTDLDTYMKRSLDEL
;
A
#
# COMPACT_ATOMS: atom_id res chain seq x y z
N LEU A 1 11.87 -17.56 32.01
CA LEU A 1 12.40 -16.64 30.97
C LEU A 1 11.85 -17.13 29.65
N ASP A 2 10.75 -16.52 29.22
CA ASP A 2 9.95 -16.96 28.07
C ASP A 2 10.78 -17.13 26.81
N GLY A 3 10.47 -18.19 26.07
CA GLY A 3 11.19 -18.71 24.90
C GLY A 3 11.26 -17.78 23.68
N ASN A 4 11.04 -16.48 23.85
CA ASN A 4 11.23 -15.51 22.79
C ASN A 4 12.73 -15.13 22.70
N PRO A 5 13.41 -15.35 21.55
CA PRO A 5 14.82 -14.98 21.39
C PRO A 5 15.10 -13.49 21.59
N VAL A 6 14.09 -12.63 21.50
CA VAL A 6 14.21 -11.19 21.77
C VAL A 6 14.64 -10.89 23.21
N THR A 7 14.32 -11.76 24.18
CA THR A 7 14.73 -11.58 25.58
C THR A 7 16.23 -11.84 25.82
N LYS A 8 16.95 -12.37 24.83
CA LYS A 8 18.40 -12.60 24.87
C LYS A 8 19.22 -11.32 24.67
N PHE A 9 18.64 -10.28 24.07
CA PHE A 9 19.35 -9.02 23.85
C PHE A 9 19.40 -8.18 25.13
N THR A 10 20.46 -7.44 25.40
CA THR A 10 20.58 -6.68 26.67
C THR A 10 19.60 -5.51 26.78
N LEU A 11 19.26 -4.87 25.66
CA LEU A 11 18.45 -3.63 25.63
C LEU A 11 16.98 -3.84 25.23
N TRP A 12 16.53 -5.10 25.11
CA TRP A 12 15.19 -5.42 24.58
C TRP A 12 14.05 -4.74 25.36
N ARG A 13 14.17 -4.67 26.69
CA ARG A 13 13.17 -4.05 27.57
C ARG A 13 13.08 -2.53 27.35
N LEU A 14 14.23 -1.85 27.26
CA LEU A 14 14.26 -0.41 27.01
C LEU A 14 13.79 -0.08 25.59
N TYR A 15 14.15 -0.93 24.61
CA TYR A 15 13.71 -0.77 23.22
C TYR A 15 12.20 -0.96 23.06
N THR A 16 11.64 -1.99 23.70
CA THR A 16 10.18 -2.23 23.70
C THR A 16 9.43 -1.08 24.37
N LEU A 17 9.94 -0.56 25.47
CA LEU A 17 9.35 0.60 26.14
C LEU A 17 9.37 1.86 25.27
N PHE A 18 10.48 2.12 24.58
CA PHE A 18 10.59 3.24 23.63
C PHE A 18 9.62 3.10 22.44
N ARG A 19 9.56 1.90 21.82
CA ARG A 19 8.68 1.61 20.68
C ARG A 19 7.21 1.66 21.06
N LEU A 20 6.86 1.16 22.25
CA LEU A 20 5.49 1.04 22.73
C LEU A 20 5.11 2.16 23.71
N ALA A 21 5.83 3.28 23.71
CA ALA A 21 5.53 4.41 24.60
C ALA A 21 4.07 4.88 24.50
N ASN A 22 3.47 4.77 23.30
CA ASN A 22 2.08 5.14 23.05
C ASN A 22 1.06 4.23 23.76
N PHE A 23 1.46 3.01 24.11
CA PHE A 23 0.64 2.08 24.87
C PHE A 23 0.71 2.29 26.38
N SER A 24 1.60 3.18 26.87
CA SER A 24 1.76 3.49 28.29
C SER A 24 1.81 2.23 29.17
N LEU A 25 2.71 1.30 28.80
CA LEU A 25 2.84 0.00 29.46
C LEU A 25 3.12 0.16 30.96
N LYS A 26 2.29 -0.47 31.79
CA LYS A 26 2.45 -0.48 33.26
C LYS A 26 3.34 -1.63 33.75
N LYS A 27 3.37 -2.74 33.02
CA LYS A 27 4.09 -3.98 33.39
C LYS A 27 4.66 -4.65 32.13
N ILE A 28 5.90 -5.14 32.20
CA ILE A 28 6.57 -5.92 31.15
C ILE A 28 7.18 -7.16 31.80
N ASN A 29 6.80 -8.37 31.34
CA ASN A 29 7.22 -9.67 31.90
C ASN A 29 7.16 -9.70 33.44
N ASP A 30 6.01 -9.34 33.98
CA ASP A 30 5.74 -9.27 35.41
C ASP A 30 6.58 -8.29 36.25
N ILE A 31 7.38 -7.44 35.60
CA ILE A 31 8.13 -6.37 36.26
C ILE A 31 7.44 -5.03 35.95
N GLU A 32 7.25 -4.22 36.98
CA GLU A 32 6.68 -2.88 36.84
C GLU A 32 7.62 -1.97 36.03
N VAL A 33 7.00 -1.08 35.25
CA VAL A 33 7.70 -0.08 34.46
C VAL A 33 7.74 1.22 35.27
N SER A 34 8.94 1.63 35.68
CA SER A 34 9.15 2.90 36.37
C SER A 34 9.23 4.08 35.40
N ALA A 35 8.87 5.29 35.85
CA ALA A 35 9.07 6.52 35.08
C ALA A 35 10.56 6.72 34.71
N GLY A 36 11.48 6.25 35.56
CA GLY A 36 12.92 6.27 35.26
C GLY A 36 13.31 5.41 34.05
N ASP A 37 12.65 4.26 33.87
CA ASP A 37 12.90 3.38 32.71
C ASP A 37 12.44 4.05 31.41
N ILE A 38 11.32 4.78 31.46
CA ILE A 38 10.77 5.51 30.31
C ILE A 38 11.75 6.62 29.89
N ILE A 39 12.26 7.40 30.85
CA ILE A 39 13.21 8.47 30.59
C ILE A 39 14.53 7.91 30.05
N ASN A 40 15.02 6.81 30.63
CA ASN A 40 16.24 6.14 30.15
C ASN A 40 16.08 5.60 28.73
N ALA A 41 14.93 5.02 28.40
CA ALA A 41 14.61 4.54 27.06
C ALA A 41 14.58 5.69 26.04
N GLU A 42 13.96 6.82 26.37
CA GLU A 42 13.93 8.02 25.51
C GLU A 42 15.33 8.62 25.32
N LYS A 43 16.14 8.68 26.36
CA LYS A 43 17.52 9.20 26.28
C LYS A 43 18.40 8.36 25.36
N LEU A 44 18.22 7.04 25.36
CA LEU A 44 19.01 6.11 24.56
C LEU A 44 18.55 6.07 23.10
N PHE A 45 17.25 5.93 22.85
CA PHE A 45 16.71 5.67 21.51
C PHE A 45 16.16 6.92 20.81
N GLY A 46 15.86 8.00 21.54
CA GLY A 46 15.40 9.27 20.97
C GLY A 46 16.38 9.89 19.98
N PRO A 47 17.68 10.04 20.31
CA PRO A 47 18.68 10.52 19.36
C PRO A 47 18.83 9.60 18.15
N LEU A 48 18.81 8.28 18.38
CA LEU A 48 18.93 7.28 17.31
C LEU A 48 17.74 7.35 16.34
N SER A 49 16.53 7.56 16.85
CA SER A 49 15.30 7.76 16.07
C SER A 49 15.42 8.98 15.14
N ARG A 50 15.99 10.09 15.62
CA ARG A 50 16.22 11.29 14.80
C ARG A 50 17.23 11.03 13.68
N VAL A 51 18.33 10.36 13.99
CA VAL A 51 19.36 9.99 13.03
C VAL A 51 18.80 9.01 11.97
N ALA A 52 18.04 8.00 12.40
CA ALA A 52 17.40 7.05 11.49
C ALA A 52 16.42 7.77 10.52
N THR A 53 15.71 8.79 11.01
CA THR A 53 14.81 9.59 10.17
C THR A 53 15.58 10.44 9.16
N SER A 54 16.72 11.03 9.55
CA SER A 54 17.53 11.87 8.63
C SER A 54 18.19 11.07 7.51
N HIS A 55 18.48 9.79 7.74
CA HIS A 55 19.05 8.90 6.72
C HIS A 55 18.00 8.18 5.87
N LEU A 56 16.71 8.38 6.13
CA LEU A 56 15.65 7.69 5.41
C LEU A 56 15.37 8.40 4.07
N PRO A 57 15.34 7.68 2.94
CA PRO A 57 14.99 8.28 1.65
C PRO A 57 13.61 8.94 1.68
N GLN A 58 13.44 10.05 0.97
CA GLN A 58 12.20 10.85 0.95
C GLN A 58 10.95 10.01 0.58
N TYR A 59 11.08 9.06 -0.34
CA TYR A 59 9.98 8.16 -0.71
C TYR A 59 9.55 7.22 0.44
N ARG A 60 10.49 6.80 1.30
CA ARG A 60 10.21 5.98 2.49
C ARG A 60 9.57 6.82 3.59
N LEU A 61 10.07 8.03 3.81
CA LEU A 61 9.43 8.98 4.73
C LEU A 61 7.98 9.23 4.32
N LEU A 62 7.75 9.51 3.04
CA LEU A 62 6.41 9.75 2.50
C LEU A 62 5.49 8.53 2.60
N SER A 63 6.03 7.33 2.41
CA SER A 63 5.28 6.08 2.63
C SER A 63 4.88 5.91 4.10
N LEU A 64 5.77 6.24 5.04
CA LEU A 64 5.51 6.13 6.49
C LEU A 64 4.60 7.25 7.03
N MET A 65 4.55 8.40 6.35
CA MET A 65 3.73 9.56 6.75
C MET A 65 2.26 9.45 6.32
N GLY A 66 1.86 8.40 5.59
CA GLY A 66 0.49 8.20 5.14
C GLY A 66 0.07 9.13 3.98
N ASP A 67 -1.00 8.76 3.30
CA ASP A 67 -1.43 9.37 2.03
C ASP A 67 -1.84 10.85 2.13
N GLY A 68 -2.09 11.36 3.34
CA GLY A 68 -2.59 12.73 3.59
C GLY A 68 -1.67 13.87 3.10
N LYS A 69 -0.36 13.62 2.94
CA LYS A 69 0.60 14.63 2.44
C LYS A 69 1.30 14.24 1.12
N ARG A 70 0.97 13.10 0.49
CA ARG A 70 1.50 12.74 -0.85
C ARG A 70 1.22 13.81 -1.90
N LYS A 71 0.12 14.55 -1.76
CA LYS A 71 -0.27 15.63 -2.69
C LYS A 71 0.46 16.96 -2.47
N GLN A 72 1.00 17.23 -1.28
CA GLN A 72 1.61 18.54 -0.97
C GLN A 72 3.06 18.66 -1.49
N ILE A 73 3.82 17.57 -1.46
CA ILE A 73 5.23 17.58 -1.88
C ILE A 73 5.38 17.59 -3.41
N PHE A 74 4.46 17.00 -4.16
CA PHE A 74 4.46 17.08 -5.63
C PHE A 74 4.07 18.47 -6.17
N ALA A 75 3.34 19.28 -5.38
CA ALA A 75 2.97 20.63 -5.76
C ALA A 75 4.08 21.65 -5.50
N GLU A 76 4.85 21.49 -4.42
CA GLU A 76 5.95 22.38 -4.07
C GLU A 76 7.29 21.79 -4.51
N GLY A 77 7.52 21.87 -5.82
CA GLY A 77 8.87 21.77 -6.35
C GLY A 77 9.80 22.74 -5.61
N ARG A 78 10.87 22.19 -5.03
CA ARG A 78 12.16 22.88 -4.84
C ARG A 78 12.30 23.88 -3.68
N LYS A 79 11.59 23.74 -2.56
CA LYS A 79 12.00 24.43 -1.32
C LYS A 79 12.53 23.43 -0.30
N GLN A 80 13.77 23.68 0.13
CA GLN A 80 14.36 23.09 1.32
C GLN A 80 13.31 23.15 2.44
N VAL A 81 12.99 21.99 3.01
CA VAL A 81 12.11 21.91 4.16
C VAL A 81 12.91 22.44 5.36
N GLU A 82 12.88 23.75 5.54
CA GLU A 82 13.21 24.37 6.81
C GLU A 82 12.22 23.84 7.86
N ALA A 83 12.78 23.37 8.95
CA ALA A 83 12.07 22.91 10.12
C ALA A 83 11.30 24.07 10.76
N GLY A 84 10.06 24.30 10.32
CA GLY A 84 9.27 25.43 10.80
C GLY A 84 7.77 25.24 10.62
N LYS A 85 7.11 24.81 11.69
CA LYS A 85 5.66 24.95 11.96
C LYS A 85 4.71 24.15 11.05
N ALA A 86 4.49 22.90 11.41
CA ALA A 86 3.16 22.29 11.30
C ALA A 86 2.78 21.69 12.66
N GLY A 87 1.79 22.28 13.32
CA GLY A 87 1.32 21.93 14.67
C GLY A 87 0.67 20.55 14.81
N GLY A 88 0.80 19.67 13.82
CA GLY A 88 0.39 18.26 13.88
C GLY A 88 1.53 17.25 13.70
N ASP A 89 2.79 17.71 13.59
CA ASP A 89 3.91 16.88 13.12
C ASP A 89 4.71 16.13 14.20
N LYS A 90 4.66 16.51 15.49
CA LYS A 90 5.57 15.92 16.50
C LYS A 90 5.33 14.43 16.70
N THR A 91 4.08 14.03 16.95
CA THR A 91 3.73 12.64 17.22
C THR A 91 3.99 11.78 15.98
N GLN A 92 3.62 12.27 14.80
CA GLN A 92 3.81 11.53 13.55
C GLN A 92 5.29 11.41 13.16
N MET A 93 6.09 12.45 13.34
CA MET A 93 7.54 12.41 13.14
C MET A 93 8.22 11.48 14.15
N GLU A 94 7.75 11.44 15.39
CA GLU A 94 8.19 10.46 16.40
C GLU A 94 7.84 9.02 15.99
N TRP A 95 6.65 8.77 15.43
CA TRP A 95 6.27 7.47 14.87
C TRP A 95 7.15 7.07 13.69
N VAL A 96 7.44 8.00 12.77
CA VAL A 96 8.32 7.77 11.61
C VAL A 96 9.74 7.44 12.08
N GLY A 97 10.28 8.16 13.06
CA GLY A 97 11.60 7.87 13.61
C GLY A 97 11.65 6.55 14.37
N LYS A 98 10.59 6.23 15.13
CA LYS A 98 10.42 4.91 15.74
C LYS A 98 10.33 3.81 14.69
N ALA A 99 9.68 4.04 13.55
CA ALA A 99 9.58 3.12 12.42
C ALA A 99 10.90 2.97 11.64
N GLY A 100 11.74 4.01 11.63
CA GLY A 100 13.11 3.95 11.11
C GLY A 100 14.02 3.03 11.92
N LEU A 101 13.70 2.76 13.19
CA LEU A 101 14.45 1.82 14.05
C LEU A 101 14.01 0.36 13.90
N VAL A 102 13.23 0.03 12.87
CA VAL A 102 12.86 -1.36 12.59
C VAL A 102 14.12 -2.10 12.15
N TYR A 103 14.43 -3.19 12.85
CA TYR A 103 15.45 -4.15 12.40
C TYR A 103 14.93 -4.81 11.13
N ILE A 104 15.36 -4.30 9.98
CA ILE A 104 15.16 -4.98 8.71
C ILE A 104 16.16 -6.13 8.70
N LEU A 105 15.66 -7.35 8.84
CA LEU A 105 16.49 -8.51 8.55
C LEU A 105 16.98 -8.34 7.11
N PRO A 106 18.30 -8.33 6.85
CA PRO A 106 18.79 -8.28 5.48
C PRO A 106 18.16 -9.44 4.73
N GLU A 107 17.26 -9.11 3.81
CA GLU A 107 16.61 -10.12 2.97
C GLU A 107 17.71 -10.89 2.26
N SER A 108 17.56 -12.21 2.19
CA SER A 108 18.51 -13.02 1.42
C SER A 108 18.54 -12.47 -0.01
N LYS A 109 19.71 -12.47 -0.66
CA LYS A 109 19.80 -12.04 -2.08
C LYS A 109 18.79 -12.76 -2.97
N GLN A 110 18.44 -13.99 -2.60
CA GLN A 110 17.42 -14.83 -3.24
C GLN A 110 15.98 -14.28 -3.05
N ASP A 111 15.66 -13.70 -1.90
CA ASP A 111 14.33 -13.13 -1.63
C ASP A 111 14.11 -11.84 -2.42
N ILE A 112 15.16 -11.03 -2.57
CA ILE A 112 15.11 -9.80 -3.37
C ILE A 112 14.90 -10.14 -4.84
N GLU A 113 15.66 -11.11 -5.37
CA GLU A 113 15.56 -11.50 -6.78
C GLU A 113 14.21 -12.16 -7.10
N SER A 114 13.71 -13.02 -6.20
CA SER A 114 12.39 -13.65 -6.38
C SER A 114 11.24 -12.63 -6.36
N LYS A 115 11.27 -11.65 -5.45
CA LYS A 115 10.29 -10.55 -5.43
C LYS A 115 10.35 -9.70 -6.69
N LYS A 116 11.57 -9.42 -7.18
CA LYS A 116 11.77 -8.65 -8.41
C LYS A 116 11.26 -9.41 -9.64
N ALA A 117 11.57 -10.70 -9.74
CA ALA A 117 11.07 -11.56 -10.81
C ALA A 117 9.53 -11.67 -10.78
N PHE A 118 8.95 -11.84 -9.58
CA PHE A 118 7.50 -11.84 -9.40
C PHE A 118 6.87 -10.54 -9.87
N ALA A 119 7.37 -9.39 -9.41
CA ALA A 119 6.84 -8.08 -9.79
C ALA A 119 6.95 -7.83 -11.30
N HIS A 120 8.07 -8.21 -11.92
CA HIS A 120 8.27 -8.09 -13.35
C HIS A 120 7.29 -8.96 -14.14
N ASN A 121 7.13 -10.23 -13.75
CA ASN A 121 6.21 -11.16 -14.42
C ASN A 121 4.77 -10.70 -14.26
N PHE A 122 4.37 -10.28 -13.06
CA PHE A 122 3.03 -9.76 -12.80
C PHE A 122 2.71 -8.54 -13.67
N LEU A 123 3.62 -7.57 -13.74
CA LEU A 123 3.44 -6.37 -14.55
C LEU A 123 3.40 -6.70 -16.05
N THR A 124 4.21 -7.66 -16.49
CA THR A 124 4.26 -8.13 -17.88
C THR A 124 2.95 -8.80 -18.29
N GLU A 125 2.41 -9.68 -17.45
CA GLU A 125 1.13 -10.35 -17.73
C GLU A 125 -0.02 -9.35 -17.74
N MET A 126 -0.05 -8.40 -16.80
CA MET A 126 -1.05 -7.34 -16.81
C MET A 126 -0.99 -6.48 -18.08
N ALA A 127 0.22 -6.15 -18.56
CA ALA A 127 0.39 -5.40 -19.81
C ALA A 127 -0.05 -6.20 -21.04
N LYS A 128 0.24 -7.51 -21.08
CA LYS A 128 -0.23 -8.41 -22.16
C LYS A 128 -1.74 -8.51 -22.17
N GLU A 129 -2.36 -8.70 -21.01
CA GLU A 129 -3.82 -8.81 -20.87
C GLU A 129 -4.51 -7.51 -21.30
N ALA A 130 -3.97 -6.36 -20.91
CA ALA A 130 -4.47 -5.06 -21.35
C ALA A 130 -4.36 -4.89 -22.87
N ALA A 131 -3.23 -5.26 -23.47
CA ALA A 131 -3.03 -5.18 -24.92
C ALA A 131 -3.95 -6.15 -25.69
N PHE A 132 -4.17 -7.35 -25.15
CA PHE A 132 -5.07 -8.33 -25.73
C PHE A 132 -6.52 -7.84 -25.71
N ASN A 133 -6.98 -7.32 -24.57
CA ASN A 133 -8.33 -6.76 -24.45
C ASN A 133 -8.55 -5.56 -25.37
N GLU A 134 -7.55 -4.70 -25.51
CA GLU A 134 -7.62 -3.57 -26.44
C GLU A 134 -7.73 -4.03 -27.90
N ARG A 135 -6.97 -5.06 -28.30
CA ARG A 135 -7.08 -5.64 -29.65
C ARG A 135 -8.45 -6.26 -29.89
N LYS A 136 -8.96 -7.05 -28.94
CA LYS A 136 -10.30 -7.66 -29.03
C LYS A 136 -11.38 -6.58 -29.15
N ARG A 137 -11.30 -5.52 -28.34
CA ARG A 137 -12.19 -4.36 -28.41
C ARG A 137 -12.10 -3.68 -29.77
N ALA A 138 -10.90 -3.45 -30.30
CA ALA A 138 -10.70 -2.80 -31.59
C ALA A 138 -11.32 -3.59 -32.75
N GLU A 139 -11.13 -4.91 -32.80
CA GLU A 139 -11.76 -5.76 -33.82
C GLU A 139 -13.29 -5.81 -33.65
N PHE A 140 -13.78 -5.93 -32.42
CA PHE A 140 -15.21 -5.90 -32.12
C PHE A 140 -15.87 -4.59 -32.60
N MET A 141 -15.25 -3.45 -32.36
CA MET A 141 -15.80 -2.15 -32.78
C MET A 141 -15.89 -1.99 -34.29
N LYS A 142 -15.17 -2.80 -35.10
CA LYS A 142 -15.32 -2.80 -36.57
C LYS A 142 -16.60 -3.50 -37.02
N ILE A 143 -16.98 -4.58 -36.35
CA ILE A 143 -18.17 -5.40 -36.68
C ILE A 143 -19.42 -4.96 -35.91
N TRP A 144 -19.25 -4.25 -34.79
CA TRP A 144 -20.35 -3.82 -33.93
C TRP A 144 -21.44 -2.99 -34.65
N PRO A 145 -21.12 -2.05 -35.56
CA PRO A 145 -22.14 -1.29 -36.27
C PRO A 145 -23.03 -2.16 -37.17
N SER A 146 -22.47 -3.18 -37.84
CA SER A 146 -23.27 -4.07 -38.70
C SER A 146 -24.17 -4.97 -37.85
N ILE A 147 -23.64 -5.52 -36.75
CA ILE A 147 -24.41 -6.36 -35.83
C ILE A 147 -25.62 -5.60 -35.27
N ILE A 148 -25.43 -4.36 -34.79
CA ILE A 148 -26.56 -3.55 -34.32
C ILE A 148 -27.57 -3.29 -35.44
N THR A 149 -27.09 -2.99 -36.64
CA THR A 149 -27.97 -2.65 -37.76
C THR A 149 -28.82 -3.86 -38.15
N GLU A 150 -28.21 -5.04 -38.24
CA GLU A 150 -28.91 -6.31 -38.49
C GLU A 150 -29.90 -6.62 -37.37
N MET A 151 -29.50 -6.54 -36.10
CA MET A 151 -30.41 -6.76 -34.97
C MET A 151 -31.62 -5.82 -34.98
N VAL A 152 -31.42 -4.54 -35.32
CA VAL A 152 -32.51 -3.57 -35.42
C VAL A 152 -33.39 -3.86 -36.61
N GLN A 153 -32.82 -4.24 -37.76
CA GLN A 153 -33.58 -4.62 -38.95
C GLN A 153 -34.42 -5.87 -38.72
N ASP A 154 -33.84 -6.90 -38.10
CA ASP A 154 -34.54 -8.14 -37.75
C ASP A 154 -35.69 -7.86 -36.78
N ALA A 155 -35.44 -7.09 -35.70
CA ALA A 155 -36.48 -6.72 -34.75
C ALA A 155 -37.59 -5.87 -35.38
N LEU A 156 -37.26 -4.99 -36.34
CA LEU A 156 -38.24 -4.20 -37.06
C LEU A 156 -39.06 -5.07 -38.02
N ALA A 157 -38.42 -6.01 -38.71
CA ALA A 157 -39.07 -6.96 -39.61
C ALA A 157 -40.08 -7.83 -38.85
N ASP A 158 -39.69 -8.34 -37.68
CA ASP A 158 -40.55 -9.10 -36.77
C ASP A 158 -41.76 -8.27 -36.29
N MET A 159 -41.57 -6.97 -36.01
CA MET A 159 -42.66 -6.07 -35.62
C MET A 159 -43.60 -5.70 -36.77
N THR A 160 -43.12 -5.71 -38.02
CA THR A 160 -43.95 -5.42 -39.19
C THR A 160 -44.85 -6.60 -39.60
N ASP A 161 -44.45 -7.83 -39.29
CA ASP A 161 -45.22 -9.06 -39.57
C ASP A 161 -45.48 -9.87 -38.29
N LEU A 162 -46.30 -9.27 -37.43
CA LEU A 162 -46.70 -9.82 -36.13
C LEU A 162 -47.34 -11.22 -36.23
N ASP A 163 -48.10 -11.49 -37.29
CA ASP A 163 -48.78 -12.79 -37.46
C ASP A 163 -47.79 -13.91 -37.77
N THR A 164 -46.78 -13.65 -38.59
CA THR A 164 -45.71 -14.62 -38.90
C THR A 164 -44.73 -14.77 -37.74
N TYR A 165 -44.42 -13.68 -37.04
CA TYR A 165 -43.60 -13.71 -35.82
C TYR A 165 -44.26 -14.54 -34.70
N MET A 166 -45.57 -14.37 -34.48
CA MET A 166 -46.32 -15.14 -33.49
C MET A 166 -46.37 -16.63 -33.83
N LYS A 167 -46.44 -16.99 -35.11
CA LYS A 167 -46.33 -18.40 -35.55
C LYS A 167 -44.94 -18.98 -35.32
N ARG A 168 -43.88 -18.24 -35.67
CA ARG A 168 -42.49 -18.69 -35.45
C ARG A 168 -42.15 -18.85 -33.96
N SER A 169 -42.54 -17.90 -33.12
CA SER A 169 -42.31 -18.00 -31.66
C SER A 169 -43.05 -19.18 -31.03
N LEU A 170 -44.20 -19.58 -31.58
CA LEU A 170 -44.94 -20.77 -31.17
C LEU A 170 -44.28 -22.08 -31.66
N ASP A 171 -43.62 -22.05 -32.82
CA ASP A 171 -42.90 -23.21 -33.40
C ASP A 171 -41.49 -23.41 -32.77
N GLU A 172 -40.88 -22.35 -32.20
CA GLU A 172 -39.57 -22.40 -31.52
C GLU A 172 -39.64 -22.77 -30.01
N LEU A 173 -40.86 -22.96 -29.48
CA LEU A 173 -41.15 -23.42 -28.11
C LEU A 173 -41.18 -24.95 -28.00
#